data_AF-A0A5K7ZPS9-F1
#
_entry.id   AF-A0A5K7ZPS9-F1
#
_cell.length_a   1.000
_cell.length_b   1.000
_cell.length_c   1.000
_cell.angle_alpha   90.00
_cell.angle_beta   90.00
_cell.angle_gamma   90.00
#
_symmetry.space_group_name_H-M   'P 1'
#
loop_
_entity.id
_entity.type
_entity.pdbx_description
1 polymer ?
#
loop_
_entity_poly.entity_id
_entity_poly.type
_entity_poly.pdbx_seq_one_letter_code
_entity_poly.pdbx_strand_id
1 'polypeptide(L)' 'MGIERDRVHMSWVSSAEATKFIDVVTQVTDAVRALGPNTRFVKPQAKVA' A
#
# COMPACT_ATOMS: atom_id res chain seq x y z
N MET A 1 -0.62 -15.84 6.21
CA MET A 1 -1.39 -15.04 5.22
C MET A 1 -0.47 -14.76 4.04
N GLY A 2 -0.93 -14.89 2.79
CA GLY A 2 -0.07 -14.86 1.60
C GLY A 2 0.37 -13.47 1.11
N ILE A 3 0.37 -12.46 1.97
CA ILE A 3 0.71 -11.06 1.63
C ILE A 3 2.12 -10.76 2.15
N GLU A 4 2.94 -10.10 1.35
CA GLU A 4 4.27 -9.65 1.73
C GLU A 4 4.18 -8.63 2.88
N ARG A 5 5.08 -8.74 3.87
CA ARG A 5 5.06 -7.92 5.08
C ARG A 5 5.05 -6.42 4.76
N ASP A 6 5.84 -6.02 3.77
CA ASP A 6 6.00 -4.63 3.32
C ASP A 6 4.85 -4.15 2.41
N ARG A 7 3.71 -4.85 2.42
CA ARG A 7 2.44 -4.33 1.86
C ARG A 7 1.45 -3.88 2.94
N VAL A 8 1.79 -4.07 4.22
CA VAL A 8 0.96 -3.63 5.35
C VAL A 8 1.80 -2.76 6.27
N HIS A 9 1.50 -1.46 6.26
CA HIS A 9 2.16 -0.46 7.09
C HIS A 9 1.15 0.15 8.06
N MET A 10 1.57 0.39 9.30
CA MET A 10 0.80 1.16 10.27
C MET A 10 1.64 2.30 10.82
N SER A 11 1.02 3.46 10.97
CA SER A 11 1.63 4.65 11.54
C SER A 11 0.57 5.49 12.23
N TRP A 12 0.94 6.10 13.36
CA TRP A 12 0.08 7.02 14.08
C TRP A 12 0.39 8.44 13.67
N VAL A 13 -0.60 9.13 13.10
CA VAL A 13 -0.49 10.52 12.66
C VAL A 13 -1.69 11.29 13.22
N SER A 14 -1.42 12.30 14.02
CA SER A 14 -2.42 13.21 14.58
C SER A 14 -2.84 14.27 13.56
N SER A 15 -3.94 14.98 13.83
CA SER A 15 -4.51 15.97 12.90
C SER A 15 -3.59 17.18 12.62
N ALA A 16 -2.63 17.47 13.50
CA ALA A 16 -1.68 18.57 13.34
C ALA A 16 -0.38 18.18 12.61
N GLU A 17 -0.19 16.89 12.30
CA GLU A 17 1.07 16.34 11.79
C GLU A 17 1.08 16.22 10.24
N ALA A 18 0.77 17.31 9.53
CA ALA A 18 0.68 17.31 8.06
C ALA A 18 2.00 16.89 7.38
N THR A 19 3.14 17.40 7.85
CA THR A 19 4.46 17.05 7.28
C THR A 19 4.78 15.56 7.47
N LYS A 20 4.52 15.01 8.66
CA LYS A 20 4.71 13.59 8.95
C LYS A 20 3.80 12.71 8.09
N PHE A 21 2.56 13.15 7.84
CA PHE A 21 1.66 12.42 6.93
C PHE A 21 2.28 12.29 5.54
N ILE A 22 2.81 13.39 4.99
CA ILE A 22 3.47 13.41 3.67
C ILE A 22 4.66 12.43 3.67
N ASP A 23 5.50 12.46 4.71
CA ASP A 23 6.67 11.58 4.81
C ASP A 23 6.27 10.10 4.87
N VAL A 24 5.27 9.76 5.68
CA VAL A 24 4.77 8.39 5.83
C VAL A 24 4.18 7.89 4.51
N VAL A 25 3.33 8.68 3.85
CA VAL A 25 2.73 8.29 2.58
C VAL A 25 3.81 8.08 1.52
N THR A 26 4.80 8.98 1.44
CA THR A 26 5.92 8.85 0.51
C THR A 26 6.65 7.52 0.72
N GLN A 27 7.08 7.25 1.96
CA GLN A 27 7.78 6.01 2.31
C GLN A 27 6.97 4.75 2.00
N VAL A 28 5.67 4.74 2.33
CA VAL A 28 4.79 3.60 2.04
C VAL A 28 4.65 3.40 0.53
N THR A 29 4.46 4.48 -0.23
CA THR A 29 4.30 4.36 -1.69
C THR A 29 5.57 3.85 -2.36
N ASP A 30 6.74 4.28 -1.91
CA ASP A 30 8.01 3.85 -2.48
C ASP A 30 8.32 2.39 -2.13
N ALA A 31 8.04 1.97 -0.89
CA ALA A 31 8.13 0.56 -0.48
C ALA A 31 7.22 -0.34 -1.34
N VAL A 32 5.97 0.06 -1.54
CA VAL A 32 5.01 -0.72 -2.35
C VAL A 32 5.40 -0.72 -3.84
N ARG A 33 5.91 0.39 -4.38
CA ARG A 33 6.43 0.47 -5.77
C ARG A 33 7.59 -0.50 -5.97
N ALA A 34 8.51 -0.58 -5.03
CA ALA A 34 9.67 -1.49 -5.10
C ALA A 34 9.25 -2.98 -5.16
N LEU A 35 8.12 -3.34 -4.55
CA LEU A 35 7.57 -4.70 -4.59
C LEU A 35 6.82 -5.03 -5.88
N GLY A 36 6.49 -4.02 -6.69
CA GLY A 36 5.67 -4.19 -7.90
C GLY A 36 4.22 -4.63 -7.64
N PRO A 37 3.45 -4.88 -8.70
CA PRO A 37 2.04 -5.26 -8.62
C PRO A 37 1.81 -6.57 -7.85
N ASN A 38 0.76 -6.64 -7.03
CA ASN A 38 0.36 -7.88 -6.38
C ASN A 38 -0.42 -8.76 -7.37
N THR A 39 0.07 -9.97 -7.64
CA THR A 39 -0.55 -10.92 -8.58
C THR A 39 -1.27 -12.09 -7.90
N ARG A 40 -1.13 -12.24 -6.57
CA ARG A 40 -1.55 -13.45 -5.86
C ARG A 40 -3.05 -13.55 -5.58
N PHE A 41 -3.71 -12.41 -5.37
CA PHE A 41 -5.14 -12.33 -5.03
C PHE A 41 -5.97 -11.57 -6.07
N VAL A 42 -5.47 -11.48 -7.31
CA VAL A 42 -6.17 -10.82 -8.41
C VAL A 42 -7.30 -11.72 -8.89
N LYS A 43 -8.55 -11.24 -8.78
CA LYS A 43 -9.70 -11.93 -9.38
C LYS A 43 -9.82 -11.53 -10.86
N PRO A 44 -9.95 -12.47 -11.80
CA PRO A 44 -10.27 -12.13 -13.18
C PRO A 44 -11.58 -11.34 -13.22
N GLN A 45 -11.60 -10.19 -13.88
CA GLN A 45 -12.84 -9.48 -14.14
C GLN A 45 -13.66 -10.32 -15.12
N ALA A 46 -14.88 -10.69 -14.73
CA ALA A 46 -15.79 -11.39 -15.65
C ALA A 46 -16.12 -10.44 -16.80
N LYS A 47 -15.83 -10.87 -18.04
CA LYS A 47 -16.35 -10.17 -19.22
C LYS A 47 -17.86 -10.36 -19.23
N VAL A 48 -18.60 -9.29 -18.95
CA VAL A 48 -20.02 -9.18 -19.30
C VAL A 48 -20.10 -8.85 -20.79
N ALA A 49 -20.86 -9.67 -21.51
CA ALA A 49 -21.12 -9.53 -22.94
C ALA A 49 -22.10 -8.40 -23.23
#